data_AF-A0A842CRL1-F1
#
_entry.id   AF-A0A842CRL1-F1
#
_cell.length_a   1.000
_cell.length_b   1.000
_cell.length_c   1.000
_cell.angle_alpha   90.00
_cell.angle_beta   90.00
_cell.angle_gamma   90.00
#
_symmetry.space_group_name_H-M   'P 1'
#
loop_
_entity.id
_entity.type
_entity.pdbx_description
1 polymer ?
#
loop_
_entity_poly.entity_id
_entity_poly.type
_entity_poly.pdbx_seq_one_letter_code
_entity_poly.pdbx_strand_id
1 'polypeptide(L)'
;MTQVNGIEFKQNLVPKSKYSIKCPNPMKAKKITVHNTYNDAKADNEVIYEVTNDNQVSFHVAVDDNGAVQGIPFDRNAWHCGDGSNGFGNRNTIGVEICYSKSGGSKYTKSEQNAIKYIAALCVQQGIVATTDTIKKHEDWSGKHCPHRILDEKRWATVQKAIIDEYNKITKALSKPATGTTNAGGSVVDYLNSKKIDSSFANRKKLATQHGIANYTGTAAQNTALLNKLKTGVAPTPSKPSQSGYKGTSLVDYLESVKKASDFSSRAKYATQNGIKGYTGTATQNTQLLKKMRGF
;
A
#
# COMPACT_ATOMS: atom_id res chain seq x y z
N MET A 1 -18.35 1.90 0.62
CA MET A 1 -17.21 2.79 0.31
C MET A 1 -16.03 2.38 1.17
N THR A 2 -14.80 2.50 0.67
CA THR A 2 -13.59 2.16 1.45
C THR A 2 -13.33 3.27 2.47
N GLN A 3 -12.90 2.91 3.68
CA GLN A 3 -12.52 3.89 4.70
C GLN A 3 -11.10 3.65 5.21
N VAL A 4 -10.44 4.73 5.61
CA VAL A 4 -9.11 4.75 6.23
C VAL A 4 -9.22 5.53 7.53
N ASN A 5 -9.17 4.83 8.68
CA ASN A 5 -9.36 5.41 10.01
C ASN A 5 -10.64 6.28 10.14
N GLY A 6 -11.77 5.75 9.63
CA GLY A 6 -13.07 6.42 9.63
C GLY A 6 -13.21 7.56 8.61
N ILE A 7 -12.22 7.77 7.75
CA ILE A 7 -12.27 8.74 6.65
C ILE A 7 -12.65 8.02 5.37
N GLU A 8 -13.64 8.53 4.62
CA GLU A 8 -13.94 7.99 3.30
C GLU A 8 -12.73 8.09 2.38
N PHE A 9 -12.43 7.02 1.66
CA PHE A 9 -11.27 6.94 0.80
C PHE A 9 -11.67 6.43 -0.58
N LYS A 10 -11.19 7.13 -1.61
CA LYS A 10 -11.31 6.70 -3.00
C LYS A 10 -10.05 7.03 -3.80
N GLN A 11 -9.97 6.41 -4.97
CA GLN A 11 -8.86 6.57 -5.89
C GLN A 11 -9.39 7.14 -7.20
N ASN A 12 -8.68 8.14 -7.72
CA ASN A 12 -8.80 8.64 -9.09
C ASN A 12 -7.39 8.74 -9.66
N LEU A 13 -6.77 7.58 -9.88
CA LEU A 13 -5.34 7.53 -10.21
C LEU A 13 -5.08 8.10 -11.59
N VAL A 14 -3.99 8.86 -11.70
CA VAL A 14 -3.47 9.36 -12.97
C VAL A 14 -3.29 8.21 -13.99
N PRO A 15 -3.69 8.41 -15.27
CA PRO A 15 -3.47 7.39 -16.29
C PRO A 15 -1.96 7.15 -16.49
N LYS A 16 -1.59 5.89 -16.78
CA LYS A 16 -0.20 5.49 -17.01
C LYS A 16 0.49 6.30 -18.12
N SER A 17 -0.26 6.76 -19.12
CA SER A 17 0.25 7.62 -20.21
C SER A 17 0.83 8.95 -19.71
N LYS A 18 0.40 9.43 -18.53
CA LYS A 18 0.91 10.67 -17.92
C LYS A 18 1.94 10.44 -16.83
N TYR A 19 2.39 9.20 -16.59
CA TYR A 19 3.40 8.91 -15.57
C TYR A 19 4.71 9.67 -15.83
N SER A 20 5.13 9.81 -17.10
CA SER A 20 6.34 10.56 -17.46
C SER A 20 6.30 12.04 -17.04
N ILE A 21 5.10 12.61 -16.90
CA ILE A 21 4.87 14.01 -16.54
C ILE A 21 4.66 14.14 -15.03
N LYS A 22 3.76 13.31 -14.48
CA LYS A 22 3.24 13.47 -13.11
C LYS A 22 4.04 12.72 -12.06
N CYS A 23 4.55 11.54 -12.38
CA CYS A 23 5.17 10.66 -11.39
C CYS A 23 6.20 9.71 -12.04
N PRO A 24 7.26 10.22 -12.69
CA PRO A 24 8.11 9.39 -13.55
C PRO A 24 8.96 8.36 -12.79
N ASN A 25 9.23 8.59 -11.52
CA ASN A 25 10.18 7.78 -10.75
C ASN A 25 9.47 6.83 -9.77
N PRO A 26 9.95 5.59 -9.62
CA PRO A 26 9.53 4.73 -8.52
C PRO A 26 9.97 5.33 -7.17
N MET A 27 9.19 5.07 -6.12
CA MET A 27 9.44 5.56 -4.77
C MET A 27 9.06 4.51 -3.73
N LYS A 28 9.87 4.42 -2.67
CA LYS A 28 9.45 3.85 -1.39
C LYS A 28 9.43 4.99 -0.39
N ALA A 29 8.24 5.41 0.03
CA ALA A 29 8.06 6.54 0.90
C ALA A 29 8.80 6.36 2.24
N LYS A 30 9.47 7.42 2.68
CA LYS A 30 10.17 7.49 3.98
C LYS A 30 9.49 8.46 4.93
N LYS A 31 8.83 9.50 4.39
CA LYS A 31 8.19 10.58 5.15
C LYS A 31 6.87 11.00 4.50
N ILE A 32 6.07 11.79 5.23
CA ILE A 32 4.88 12.47 4.73
C ILE A 32 5.18 13.98 4.66
N THR A 33 4.74 14.64 3.59
CA THR A 33 4.78 16.09 3.46
C THR A 33 3.36 16.64 3.45
N VAL A 34 3.05 17.51 4.42
CA VAL A 34 1.74 18.16 4.55
C VAL A 34 1.72 19.48 3.81
N HIS A 35 0.65 19.72 3.06
CA HIS A 35 0.41 20.93 2.28
C HIS A 35 -0.96 21.54 2.54
N ASN A 36 -1.10 22.78 2.12
CA ASN A 36 -2.38 23.46 2.01
C ASN A 36 -2.53 23.89 0.55
N THR A 37 -3.68 23.57 -0.02
CA THR A 37 -4.03 23.84 -1.43
C THR A 37 -3.94 25.30 -1.84
N TYR A 38 -4.05 26.24 -0.88
CA TYR A 38 -4.32 27.66 -1.12
C TYR A 38 -5.53 27.86 -2.06
N ASN A 39 -6.54 26.98 -1.94
CA ASN A 39 -7.74 26.98 -2.76
C ASN A 39 -8.99 26.59 -1.93
N ASP A 40 -10.17 26.75 -2.52
CA ASP A 40 -11.48 26.41 -1.94
C ASP A 40 -12.21 25.27 -2.69
N ALA A 41 -11.46 24.46 -3.44
CA ALA A 41 -11.99 23.29 -4.10
C ALA A 41 -12.05 22.08 -3.15
N LYS A 42 -13.00 21.19 -3.43
CA LYS A 42 -13.09 19.85 -2.80
C LYS A 42 -11.97 18.94 -3.30
N ALA A 43 -11.65 17.88 -2.55
CA ALA A 43 -10.56 16.95 -2.86
C ALA A 43 -10.72 16.28 -4.23
N ASP A 44 -11.96 15.97 -4.63
CA ASP A 44 -12.26 15.47 -5.98
C ASP A 44 -11.79 16.41 -7.08
N ASN A 45 -12.04 17.70 -6.93
CA ASN A 45 -11.72 18.68 -7.95
C ASN A 45 -10.22 18.94 -8.02
N GLU A 46 -9.55 18.97 -6.87
CA GLU A 46 -8.09 19.06 -6.79
C GLU A 46 -7.44 17.87 -7.51
N VAL A 47 -7.86 16.64 -7.22
CA VAL A 47 -7.31 15.44 -7.87
C VAL A 47 -7.69 15.36 -9.35
N ILE A 48 -8.94 15.65 -9.72
CA ILE A 48 -9.34 15.63 -11.15
C ILE A 48 -8.49 16.61 -11.94
N TYR A 49 -8.35 17.86 -11.47
CA TYR A 49 -7.52 18.84 -12.14
C TYR A 49 -6.07 18.36 -12.25
N GLU A 50 -5.51 17.85 -11.15
CA GLU A 50 -4.14 17.32 -11.07
C GLU A 50 -3.89 16.23 -12.12
N VAL A 51 -4.76 15.22 -12.21
CA VAL A 51 -4.54 14.05 -13.06
C VAL A 51 -4.88 14.28 -14.54
N THR A 52 -5.69 15.31 -14.86
CA THR A 52 -6.08 15.61 -16.24
C THR A 52 -5.17 16.62 -16.94
N ASN A 53 -4.51 17.52 -16.23
CA ASN A 53 -3.61 18.50 -16.86
C ASN A 53 -2.21 17.91 -17.19
N ASP A 54 -1.38 18.66 -17.93
CA ASP A 54 -0.04 18.22 -18.39
C ASP A 54 1.12 18.96 -17.70
N ASN A 55 0.86 19.63 -16.58
CA ASN A 55 1.90 20.29 -15.80
C ASN A 55 2.73 19.26 -15.01
N GLN A 56 4.02 19.51 -14.85
CA GLN A 56 4.91 18.77 -13.94
C GLN A 56 4.69 19.18 -12.48
N VAL A 57 3.44 19.12 -12.04
CA VAL A 57 2.97 19.40 -10.67
C VAL A 57 1.94 18.34 -10.33
N SER A 58 2.09 17.73 -9.15
CA SER A 58 1.27 16.60 -8.71
C SER A 58 1.46 16.34 -7.21
N PHE A 59 0.49 15.74 -6.55
CA PHE A 59 0.52 15.34 -5.14
C PHE A 59 -0.16 13.98 -4.99
N HIS A 60 0.12 13.23 -3.93
CA HIS A 60 -0.42 11.88 -3.84
C HIS A 60 -1.88 11.84 -3.46
N VAL A 61 -2.30 12.68 -2.51
CA VAL A 61 -3.65 12.67 -1.93
C VAL A 61 -4.12 14.08 -1.65
N ALA A 62 -5.38 14.39 -1.98
CA ALA A 62 -6.09 15.54 -1.43
C ALA A 62 -7.10 15.07 -0.37
N VAL A 63 -7.24 15.84 0.71
CA VAL A 63 -8.17 15.59 1.81
C VAL A 63 -9.06 16.78 2.04
N ASP A 64 -10.37 16.56 2.05
CA ASP A 64 -11.40 17.57 2.31
C ASP A 64 -12.31 17.19 3.48
N ASP A 65 -13.42 17.91 3.63
CA ASP A 65 -14.38 17.74 4.71
C ASP A 65 -15.15 16.41 4.66
N ASN A 66 -15.21 15.78 3.47
CA ASN A 66 -15.92 14.52 3.23
C ASN A 66 -14.97 13.31 3.28
N GLY A 67 -13.75 13.44 2.75
CA GLY A 67 -12.84 12.31 2.69
C GLY A 67 -11.49 12.59 2.03
N ALA A 68 -10.82 11.52 1.62
CA ALA A 68 -9.52 11.54 0.98
C ALA A 68 -9.60 10.93 -0.43
N VAL A 69 -8.94 11.57 -1.39
CA VAL A 69 -8.88 11.15 -2.79
C VAL A 69 -7.42 11.01 -3.20
N GLN A 70 -7.03 9.81 -3.67
CA GLN A 70 -5.68 9.55 -4.16
C GLN A 70 -5.58 9.76 -5.68
N GLY A 71 -4.64 10.62 -6.11
CA GLY A 71 -4.31 10.89 -7.51
C GLY A 71 -3.05 10.18 -8.02
N ILE A 72 -2.02 10.07 -7.18
CA ILE A 72 -0.74 9.44 -7.56
C ILE A 72 -0.51 8.15 -6.74
N PRO A 73 -0.09 7.03 -7.39
CA PRO A 73 0.31 5.81 -6.69
C PRO A 73 1.44 6.06 -5.68
N PHE A 74 1.34 5.47 -4.48
CA PHE A 74 2.34 5.66 -3.42
C PHE A 74 3.71 5.02 -3.71
N ASP A 75 3.80 4.13 -4.69
CA ASP A 75 5.05 3.53 -5.17
C ASP A 75 5.74 4.38 -6.24
N ARG A 76 5.28 5.62 -6.45
CA ARG A 76 5.85 6.59 -7.39
C ARG A 76 5.99 7.97 -6.73
N ASN A 77 6.96 8.74 -7.24
CA ASN A 77 7.18 10.12 -6.79
C ASN A 77 6.02 11.03 -7.21
N ALA A 78 5.95 12.22 -6.64
CA ALA A 78 5.11 13.31 -7.13
C ALA A 78 5.90 14.63 -7.06
N TRP A 79 5.55 15.61 -7.90
CA TRP A 79 6.17 16.93 -7.95
C TRP A 79 5.42 17.96 -7.08
N HIS A 80 5.73 18.00 -5.78
CA HIS A 80 5.01 18.83 -4.81
C HIS A 80 5.89 19.62 -3.82
N CYS A 81 7.19 19.35 -3.69
CA CYS A 81 8.05 19.96 -2.65
C CYS A 81 8.89 21.15 -3.13
N GLY A 82 8.93 21.43 -4.45
CA GLY A 82 9.73 22.53 -5.00
C GLY A 82 11.24 22.38 -4.79
N ASP A 83 11.74 21.19 -4.42
CA ASP A 83 13.15 20.91 -4.14
C ASP A 83 13.89 20.25 -5.33
N GLY A 84 13.40 20.52 -6.54
CA GLY A 84 13.96 20.02 -7.80
C GLY A 84 13.70 18.52 -8.07
N SER A 85 14.22 18.03 -9.19
CA SER A 85 13.93 16.68 -9.68
C SER A 85 14.50 15.54 -8.81
N ASN A 86 15.51 15.84 -7.99
CA ASN A 86 16.21 14.87 -7.14
C ASN A 86 16.15 15.22 -5.65
N GLY A 87 15.42 16.26 -5.26
CA GLY A 87 15.26 16.63 -3.86
C GLY A 87 14.58 15.55 -3.03
N PHE A 88 14.92 15.52 -1.73
CA PHE A 88 14.43 14.48 -0.82
C PHE A 88 12.89 14.50 -0.74
N GLY A 89 12.29 15.68 -0.65
CA GLY A 89 10.85 15.91 -0.60
C GLY A 89 10.13 15.24 -1.77
N ASN A 90 10.44 15.65 -3.00
CA ASN A 90 9.83 15.08 -4.20
C ASN A 90 10.09 13.58 -4.38
N ARG A 91 11.25 13.06 -3.93
CA ARG A 91 11.68 11.69 -4.25
C ARG A 91 11.47 10.64 -3.16
N ASN A 92 11.16 11.06 -1.93
CA ASN A 92 11.08 10.14 -0.78
C ASN A 92 9.86 10.40 0.11
N THR A 93 8.95 11.30 -0.27
CA THR A 93 7.81 11.66 0.59
C THR A 93 6.48 11.54 -0.13
N ILE A 94 5.43 11.25 0.64
CA ILE A 94 4.05 11.31 0.15
C ILE A 94 3.49 12.70 0.45
N GLY A 95 3.10 13.45 -0.59
CA GLY A 95 2.45 14.74 -0.49
C GLY A 95 0.96 14.61 -0.22
N VAL A 96 0.48 15.25 0.85
CA VAL A 96 -0.93 15.30 1.24
C VAL A 96 -1.40 16.76 1.26
N GLU A 97 -2.35 17.07 0.39
CA GLU A 97 -2.97 18.39 0.24
C GLU A 97 -4.23 18.53 1.11
N ILE A 98 -4.30 19.57 1.95
CA ILE A 98 -5.49 19.90 2.74
C ILE A 98 -6.31 20.97 2.01
N CYS A 99 -7.56 20.64 1.69
CA CYS A 99 -8.49 21.46 0.91
C CYS A 99 -9.09 22.62 1.71
N TYR A 100 -9.67 23.60 1.02
CA TYR A 100 -10.35 24.79 1.57
C TYR A 100 -9.48 25.76 2.38
N SER A 101 -8.16 25.65 2.24
CA SER A 101 -7.25 26.47 3.01
C SER A 101 -7.26 27.94 2.62
N LYS A 102 -7.76 28.33 1.44
CA LYS A 102 -7.79 29.74 1.02
C LYS A 102 -8.75 30.56 1.88
N SER A 103 -10.03 30.18 1.93
CA SER A 103 -11.03 30.86 2.76
C SER A 103 -11.05 30.35 4.20
N GLY A 104 -10.62 29.10 4.44
CA GLY A 104 -10.64 28.50 5.77
C GLY A 104 -12.05 28.08 6.20
N GLY A 105 -12.43 28.46 7.42
CA GLY A 105 -13.75 28.16 7.97
C GLY A 105 -13.98 26.69 8.32
N SER A 106 -15.24 26.35 8.60
CA SER A 106 -15.64 25.02 9.10
C SER A 106 -15.24 23.87 8.18
N LYS A 107 -15.30 24.08 6.86
CA LYS A 107 -14.84 23.09 5.88
C LYS A 107 -13.35 22.81 6.00
N TYR A 108 -12.51 23.85 6.05
CA TYR A 108 -11.07 23.67 6.28
C TYR A 108 -10.77 22.99 7.62
N THR A 109 -11.43 23.44 8.71
CA THR A 109 -11.26 22.81 10.03
C THR A 109 -11.57 21.32 9.97
N LYS A 110 -12.64 20.93 9.25
CA LYS A 110 -13.01 19.54 9.06
C LYS A 110 -12.01 18.79 8.16
N SER A 111 -11.54 19.39 7.07
CA SER A 111 -10.49 18.84 6.21
C SER A 111 -9.21 18.56 6.97
N GLU A 112 -8.77 19.48 7.83
CA GLU A 112 -7.57 19.32 8.64
C GLU A 112 -7.74 18.17 9.66
N GLN A 113 -8.89 18.07 10.32
CA GLN A 113 -9.21 16.95 11.21
C GLN A 113 -9.22 15.60 10.47
N ASN A 114 -9.77 15.57 9.26
CA ASN A 114 -9.77 14.38 8.42
C ASN A 114 -8.34 14.04 7.97
N ALA A 115 -7.53 15.03 7.59
CA ALA A 115 -6.14 14.86 7.19
C ALA A 115 -5.28 14.30 8.34
N ILE A 116 -5.47 14.78 9.58
CA ILE A 116 -4.79 14.25 10.76
C ILE A 116 -5.04 12.73 10.89
N LYS A 117 -6.31 12.32 10.82
CA LYS A 117 -6.71 10.90 10.92
C LYS A 117 -6.20 10.06 9.76
N TYR A 118 -6.28 10.61 8.56
CA TYR A 118 -5.85 9.92 7.34
C TYR A 118 -4.34 9.73 7.30
N ILE A 119 -3.55 10.78 7.58
CA ILE A 119 -2.09 10.74 7.56
C ILE A 119 -1.58 9.73 8.60
N ALA A 120 -2.13 9.73 9.81
CA ALA A 120 -1.77 8.77 10.85
C ALA A 120 -1.95 7.31 10.38
N ALA A 121 -3.06 7.01 9.72
CA ALA A 121 -3.34 5.68 9.19
C ALA A 121 -2.47 5.35 7.96
N LEU A 122 -2.19 6.34 7.11
CA LEU A 122 -1.29 6.22 5.98
C LEU A 122 0.13 5.86 6.44
N CYS A 123 0.63 6.47 7.52
CA CYS A 123 1.90 6.09 8.14
C CYS A 123 1.95 4.60 8.50
N VAL A 124 0.91 4.07 9.15
CA VAL A 124 0.79 2.63 9.44
C VAL A 124 0.79 1.79 8.16
N GLN A 125 0.02 2.19 7.15
CA GLN A 125 -0.08 1.48 5.87
C GLN A 125 1.27 1.41 5.13
N GLN A 126 2.06 2.48 5.18
CA GLN A 126 3.34 2.58 4.49
C GLN A 126 4.52 2.08 5.34
N GLY A 127 4.29 1.71 6.60
CA GLY A 127 5.36 1.31 7.53
C GLY A 127 6.28 2.47 7.92
N ILE A 128 5.74 3.70 7.94
CA ILE A 128 6.44 4.91 8.37
C ILE A 128 6.05 5.17 9.83
N VAL A 129 7.04 5.19 10.74
CA VAL A 129 6.79 5.58 12.13
C VAL A 129 6.57 7.09 12.17
N ALA A 130 5.41 7.55 12.64
CA ALA A 130 5.11 8.98 12.74
C ALA A 130 5.90 9.63 13.88
N THR A 131 6.78 10.57 13.52
CA THR A 131 7.60 11.39 14.42
C THR A 131 7.70 12.80 13.86
N THR A 132 8.32 13.71 14.61
CA THR A 132 8.61 15.06 14.11
C THR A 132 9.58 15.07 12.93
N ASP A 133 10.37 14.02 12.73
CA ASP A 133 11.27 13.86 11.59
C ASP A 133 10.56 13.29 10.35
N THR A 134 9.53 12.46 10.53
CA THR A 134 8.85 11.78 9.40
C THR A 134 7.57 12.47 8.96
N ILE A 135 7.00 13.37 9.77
CA ILE A 135 5.89 14.24 9.40
C ILE A 135 6.44 15.64 9.16
N LYS A 136 6.54 16.05 7.89
CA LYS A 136 7.17 17.31 7.48
C LYS A 136 6.17 18.23 6.78
N LYS A 137 6.47 19.52 6.74
CA LYS A 137 5.74 20.51 5.92
C LYS A 137 6.51 20.81 4.65
N HIS A 138 5.84 21.33 3.61
CA HIS A 138 6.51 21.77 2.37
C HIS A 138 7.68 22.70 2.67
N GLU A 139 7.48 23.69 3.55
CA GLU A 139 8.48 24.68 3.93
C GLU A 139 9.81 24.07 4.37
N ASP A 140 9.79 22.86 4.97
CA ASP A 140 11.01 22.17 5.39
C ASP A 140 11.92 21.73 4.22
N TRP A 141 11.41 21.71 2.98
CA TRP A 141 12.12 21.24 1.79
C TRP A 141 12.65 22.37 0.91
N SER A 142 11.84 23.40 0.67
CA SER A 142 12.16 24.49 -0.26
C SER A 142 12.06 25.89 0.33
N GLY A 143 11.63 26.01 1.60
CA GLY A 143 11.34 27.31 2.21
C GLY A 143 10.04 27.96 1.74
N LYS A 144 9.26 27.33 0.85
CA LYS A 144 7.92 27.82 0.48
C LYS A 144 7.02 27.82 1.72
N HIS A 145 6.37 28.95 1.99
CA HIS A 145 5.39 29.12 3.08
C HIS A 145 4.14 28.25 2.88
N CYS A 146 4.28 26.96 3.14
CA CYS A 146 3.25 25.95 2.96
C CYS A 146 3.46 24.83 4.00
N PRO A 147 2.42 24.38 4.73
CA PRO A 147 0.99 24.73 4.61
C PRO A 147 0.63 26.11 5.18
N HIS A 148 0.26 27.06 4.30
CA HIS A 148 0.18 28.49 4.63
C HIS A 148 -0.72 28.80 5.83
N ARG A 149 -1.95 28.27 5.87
CA ARG A 149 -2.91 28.57 6.94
C ARG A 149 -2.44 28.03 8.28
N ILE A 150 -1.89 26.81 8.29
CA ILE A 150 -1.34 26.20 9.51
C ILE A 150 -0.15 27.04 10.03
N LEU A 151 0.65 27.62 9.14
CA LEU A 151 1.79 28.47 9.49
C LEU A 151 1.34 29.86 9.96
N ASP A 152 0.42 30.50 9.25
CA ASP A 152 -0.15 31.81 9.59
C ASP A 152 -0.84 31.79 10.96
N GLU A 153 -1.57 30.71 11.24
CA GLU A 153 -2.25 30.51 12.52
C GLU A 153 -1.30 29.94 13.60
N LYS A 154 -0.03 29.71 13.26
CA LYS A 154 1.04 29.19 14.16
C LYS A 154 0.70 27.82 14.78
N ARG A 155 0.01 26.96 14.04
CA ARG A 155 -0.51 25.66 14.50
C ARG A 155 0.30 24.46 14.05
N TRP A 156 1.44 24.63 13.36
CA TRP A 156 2.23 23.50 12.84
C TRP A 156 2.58 22.48 13.92
N ALA A 157 3.14 22.92 15.05
CA ALA A 157 3.50 22.02 16.14
C ALA A 157 2.28 21.23 16.66
N THR A 158 1.13 21.89 16.79
CA THR A 158 -0.12 21.27 17.23
C THR A 158 -0.63 20.23 16.24
N VAL A 159 -0.66 20.55 14.95
CA VAL A 159 -1.13 19.63 13.90
C VAL A 159 -0.19 18.43 13.76
N GLN A 160 1.12 18.67 13.75
CA GLN A 160 2.14 17.62 13.69
C GLN A 160 2.02 16.68 14.89
N LYS A 161 1.85 17.23 16.10
CA LYS A 161 1.61 16.44 17.31
C LYS A 161 0.32 15.63 17.21
N ALA A 162 -0.77 16.21 16.72
CA ALA A 162 -2.05 15.52 16.57
C ALA A 162 -1.96 14.31 15.62
N ILE A 163 -1.21 14.41 14.52
CA ILE A 163 -0.92 13.29 13.62
C ILE A 163 -0.18 12.18 14.36
N ILE A 164 0.87 12.54 15.11
CA ILE A 164 1.69 11.59 15.87
C ILE A 164 0.86 10.91 16.97
N ASP A 165 0.04 11.67 17.69
CA ASP A 165 -0.83 11.15 18.74
C ASP A 165 -1.88 10.17 18.17
N GLU A 166 -2.50 10.51 17.04
CA GLU A 166 -3.46 9.62 16.38
C GLU A 166 -2.76 8.36 15.83
N TYR A 167 -1.54 8.47 15.30
CA TYR A 167 -0.72 7.31 14.91
C TYR A 167 -0.42 6.42 16.12
N ASN A 168 -0.01 7.01 17.25
CA ASN A 168 0.24 6.28 18.49
C ASN A 168 -1.02 5.60 19.03
N LYS A 169 -2.17 6.23 18.89
CA LYS A 169 -3.47 5.64 19.25
C LYS A 169 -3.81 4.45 18.35
N ILE A 170 -3.65 4.57 17.04
CA ILE A 170 -3.86 3.47 16.09
C ILE A 170 -2.91 2.31 16.44
N THR A 171 -1.61 2.57 16.56
CA THR A 171 -0.61 1.53 16.83
C THR A 171 -0.76 0.91 18.23
N LYS A 172 -1.15 1.68 19.24
CA LYS A 172 -1.51 1.16 20.57
C LYS A 172 -2.76 0.29 20.54
N ALA A 173 -3.78 0.67 19.75
CA ALA A 173 -4.96 -0.17 19.57
C ALA A 173 -4.61 -1.47 18.82
N LEU A 174 -3.64 -1.42 17.90
CA LEU A 174 -3.11 -2.60 17.22
C LEU A 174 -2.21 -3.47 18.13
N SER A 175 -1.53 -2.87 19.13
CA SER A 175 -0.61 -3.57 20.05
C SER A 175 -1.23 -3.98 21.38
N LYS A 176 -2.41 -3.47 21.74
CA LYS A 176 -3.12 -3.86 22.97
C LYS A 176 -3.48 -5.35 22.90
N PRO A 177 -3.00 -6.20 23.84
CA PRO A 177 -3.54 -7.54 23.99
C PRO A 177 -5.01 -7.41 24.37
N ALA A 178 -5.89 -8.06 23.61
CA ALA A 178 -7.32 -8.06 23.91
C ALA A 178 -7.56 -8.66 25.31
N THR A 179 -7.82 -7.82 26.31
CA THR A 179 -8.38 -8.25 27.58
C THR A 179 -9.91 -8.30 27.46
N GLY A 180 -10.43 -9.53 27.45
CA GLY A 180 -11.87 -9.81 27.51
C GLY A 180 -12.33 -10.76 26.42
N THR A 181 -12.50 -12.03 26.79
CA THR A 181 -13.17 -13.14 26.06
C THR A 181 -12.45 -13.76 24.86
N THR A 182 -11.75 -14.86 25.16
CA THR A 182 -11.56 -16.09 24.36
C THR A 182 -11.44 -15.98 22.83
N ASN A 183 -10.21 -16.26 22.36
CA ASN A 183 -9.77 -16.79 21.06
C ASN A 183 -8.90 -15.86 20.17
N ALA A 184 -7.57 -15.97 20.37
CA ALA A 184 -6.46 -15.87 19.39
C ALA A 184 -6.56 -14.90 18.18
N GLY A 185 -5.95 -13.69 18.27
CA GLY A 185 -6.30 -12.59 17.35
C GLY A 185 -5.26 -11.70 16.63
N GLY A 186 -3.98 -11.62 16.99
CA GLY A 186 -3.03 -10.57 16.51
C GLY A 186 -2.86 -10.40 14.98
N SER A 187 -2.45 -9.20 14.52
CA SER A 187 -2.35 -8.76 13.11
C SER A 187 -1.66 -9.78 12.20
N VAL A 188 -2.02 -9.79 10.91
CA VAL A 188 -1.32 -10.61 9.89
C VAL A 188 0.19 -10.37 9.88
N VAL A 189 0.63 -9.14 10.17
CA VAL A 189 2.06 -8.78 10.26
C VAL A 189 2.71 -9.46 11.45
N ASP A 190 2.09 -9.37 12.61
CA ASP A 190 2.60 -9.97 13.85
C ASP A 190 2.62 -11.49 13.74
N TYR A 191 1.58 -12.07 13.15
CA TYR A 191 1.52 -13.49 12.87
C TYR A 191 2.68 -13.93 11.97
N LEU A 192 2.92 -13.22 10.86
CA LEU A 192 4.00 -13.55 9.93
C LEU A 192 5.39 -13.39 10.59
N ASN A 193 5.62 -12.29 11.30
CA ASN A 193 6.86 -12.07 12.04
C ASN A 193 7.08 -13.15 13.13
N SER A 194 6.03 -13.56 13.86
CA SER A 194 6.11 -14.62 14.87
C SER A 194 6.49 -15.99 14.28
N LYS A 195 6.09 -16.23 13.02
CA LYS A 195 6.45 -17.43 12.25
C LYS A 195 7.76 -17.26 11.47
N LYS A 196 8.45 -16.13 11.61
CA LYS A 196 9.65 -15.76 10.84
C LYS A 196 9.41 -15.77 9.32
N ILE A 197 8.20 -15.43 8.89
CA ILE A 197 7.79 -15.28 7.50
C ILE A 197 7.85 -13.80 7.12
N ASP A 198 8.31 -13.47 5.90
CA ASP A 198 8.34 -12.09 5.40
C ASP A 198 6.95 -11.44 5.51
N SER A 199 6.85 -10.37 6.31
CA SER A 199 5.61 -9.65 6.51
C SER A 199 5.39 -8.53 5.49
N SER A 200 6.28 -8.36 4.49
CA SER A 200 6.16 -7.34 3.46
C SER A 200 4.82 -7.39 2.73
N PHE A 201 4.35 -6.24 2.26
CA PHE A 201 3.13 -6.15 1.47
C PHE A 201 3.16 -7.08 0.24
N ALA A 202 4.31 -7.17 -0.42
CA ALA A 202 4.51 -8.05 -1.56
C ALA A 202 4.29 -9.53 -1.19
N ASN A 203 4.82 -9.98 -0.03
CA ASN A 203 4.60 -11.35 0.43
C ASN A 203 3.16 -11.57 0.91
N ARG A 204 2.57 -10.62 1.65
CA ARG A 204 1.16 -10.70 2.04
C ARG A 204 0.22 -10.77 0.84
N LYS A 205 0.51 -10.05 -0.24
CA LYS A 205 -0.24 -10.12 -1.50
C LYS A 205 -0.14 -11.51 -2.15
N LYS A 206 1.04 -12.13 -2.11
CA LYS A 206 1.23 -13.52 -2.58
C LYS A 206 0.41 -14.50 -1.73
N LEU A 207 0.54 -14.43 -0.41
CA LEU A 207 -0.19 -15.28 0.53
C LEU A 207 -1.72 -15.09 0.40
N ALA A 208 -2.18 -13.84 0.30
CA ALA A 208 -3.58 -13.51 0.05
C ALA A 208 -4.09 -14.19 -1.22
N THR A 209 -3.36 -14.07 -2.33
CA THR A 209 -3.72 -14.72 -3.59
C THR A 209 -3.76 -16.25 -3.44
N GLN A 210 -2.78 -16.84 -2.74
CA GLN A 210 -2.74 -18.28 -2.48
C GLN A 210 -3.90 -18.78 -1.60
N HIS A 211 -4.36 -17.96 -0.66
CA HIS A 211 -5.51 -18.25 0.20
C HIS A 211 -6.85 -17.77 -0.36
N GLY A 212 -6.91 -17.44 -1.67
CA GLY A 212 -8.15 -17.12 -2.38
C GLY A 212 -8.68 -15.70 -2.17
N ILE A 213 -7.84 -14.79 -1.68
CA ILE A 213 -8.18 -13.37 -1.50
C ILE A 213 -7.72 -12.60 -2.74
N ALA A 214 -8.65 -12.40 -3.67
CA ALA A 214 -8.42 -11.65 -4.90
C ALA A 214 -8.24 -10.14 -4.63
N ASN A 215 -7.57 -9.44 -5.54
CA ASN A 215 -7.37 -7.98 -5.52
C ASN A 215 -6.83 -7.46 -4.17
N TYR A 216 -5.89 -8.19 -3.59
CA TYR A 216 -5.30 -7.81 -2.31
C TYR A 216 -4.58 -6.46 -2.41
N THR A 217 -5.16 -5.44 -1.76
CA THR A 217 -4.64 -4.08 -1.61
C THR A 217 -4.22 -3.79 -0.18
N GLY A 218 -4.34 -4.77 0.72
CA GLY A 218 -3.90 -4.70 2.12
C GLY A 218 -4.89 -3.99 3.04
N THR A 219 -6.17 -3.94 2.67
CA THR A 219 -7.22 -3.41 3.55
C THR A 219 -7.29 -4.18 4.87
N ALA A 220 -7.84 -3.55 5.92
CA ALA A 220 -8.04 -4.20 7.21
C ALA A 220 -8.82 -5.52 7.08
N ALA A 221 -9.91 -5.52 6.31
CA ALA A 221 -10.70 -6.72 6.05
C ALA A 221 -9.90 -7.84 5.36
N GLN A 222 -9.09 -7.49 4.35
CA GLN A 222 -8.23 -8.46 3.66
C GLN A 222 -7.11 -9.00 4.57
N ASN A 223 -6.55 -8.16 5.43
CA ASN A 223 -5.54 -8.57 6.40
C ASN A 223 -6.12 -9.52 7.46
N THR A 224 -7.32 -9.23 7.95
CA THR A 224 -8.05 -10.10 8.88
C THR A 224 -8.42 -11.43 8.22
N ALA A 225 -8.93 -11.39 6.98
CA ALA A 225 -9.22 -12.60 6.21
C ALA A 225 -7.97 -13.45 5.99
N LEU A 226 -6.86 -12.83 5.59
CA LEU A 226 -5.58 -13.53 5.39
C LEU A 226 -5.07 -14.14 6.70
N LEU A 227 -5.07 -13.37 7.78
CA LEU A 227 -4.69 -13.85 9.11
C LEU A 227 -5.51 -15.07 9.55
N ASN A 228 -6.83 -15.02 9.40
CA ASN A 228 -7.71 -16.14 9.78
C ASN A 228 -7.41 -17.38 8.94
N LYS A 229 -7.15 -17.23 7.63
CA LYS A 229 -6.72 -18.34 6.75
C LYS A 229 -5.37 -18.91 7.16
N LEU A 230 -4.42 -18.06 7.55
CA LEU A 230 -3.09 -18.48 7.98
C LEU A 230 -3.10 -19.18 9.35
N LYS A 231 -3.96 -18.76 10.29
CA LYS A 231 -4.11 -19.37 11.62
C LYS A 231 -4.82 -20.72 11.60
N THR A 232 -5.82 -20.85 10.74
CA THR A 232 -6.64 -22.08 10.63
C THR A 232 -5.92 -23.21 9.90
N GLY A 233 -4.70 -22.97 9.39
CA GLY A 233 -3.93 -23.99 8.68
C GLY A 233 -4.60 -24.45 7.38
N VAL A 234 -5.59 -23.71 6.88
CA VAL A 234 -6.26 -24.02 5.61
C VAL A 234 -5.20 -23.96 4.52
N ALA A 235 -4.86 -25.14 3.99
CA ALA A 235 -3.87 -25.28 2.92
C ALA A 235 -4.20 -24.28 1.79
N PRO A 236 -3.17 -23.64 1.21
CA PRO A 236 -3.38 -22.72 0.10
C PRO A 236 -4.23 -23.43 -0.96
N THR A 237 -5.33 -22.79 -1.36
CA THR A 237 -6.10 -23.23 -2.52
C THR A 237 -5.12 -23.29 -3.69
N PRO A 238 -5.01 -24.43 -4.40
CA PRO A 238 -4.12 -24.53 -5.55
C PRO A 238 -4.45 -23.38 -6.50
N SER A 239 -3.52 -22.43 -6.64
CA SER A 239 -3.64 -21.39 -7.66
C SER A 239 -3.74 -22.14 -8.99
N LYS A 240 -4.90 -22.10 -9.65
CA LYS A 240 -5.06 -22.66 -10.99
C LYS A 240 -3.99 -22.01 -11.88
N PRO A 241 -3.00 -22.78 -12.38
CA PRO A 241 -1.96 -22.21 -13.21
C PRO A 241 -2.60 -21.64 -14.48
N SER A 242 -2.15 -20.46 -14.91
CA SER A 242 -2.42 -19.94 -16.24
C SER A 242 -2.17 -21.04 -17.26
N GLN A 243 -3.17 -21.40 -18.06
CA GLN A 243 -3.03 -22.44 -19.09
C GLN A 243 -1.85 -22.09 -19.99
N SER A 244 -0.81 -22.92 -19.99
CA SER A 244 0.23 -22.83 -21.01
C SER A 244 -0.28 -23.52 -22.29
N GLY A 245 0.08 -22.97 -23.45
CA GLY A 245 -0.21 -23.57 -24.76
C GLY A 245 0.60 -24.83 -25.08
N TYR A 246 1.39 -25.34 -24.13
CA TYR A 246 2.27 -26.50 -24.32
C TYR A 246 1.45 -27.80 -24.34
N LYS A 247 1.56 -28.56 -25.43
CA LYS A 247 0.84 -29.82 -25.67
C LYS A 247 1.68 -31.09 -25.44
N GLY A 248 2.97 -30.96 -25.15
CA GLY A 248 3.89 -32.09 -24.96
C GLY A 248 3.69 -32.85 -23.64
N THR A 249 4.41 -33.97 -23.51
CA THR A 249 4.37 -34.88 -22.35
C THR A 249 5.57 -34.75 -21.41
N SER A 250 6.61 -34.02 -21.81
CA SER A 250 7.81 -33.78 -20.99
C SER A 250 7.53 -32.70 -19.94
N LEU A 251 7.83 -33.03 -18.68
CA LEU A 251 7.81 -32.07 -17.56
C LEU A 251 8.92 -31.03 -17.70
N VAL A 252 10.08 -31.41 -18.21
CA VAL A 252 11.25 -30.52 -18.37
C VAL A 252 10.94 -29.43 -19.37
N ASP A 253 10.47 -29.81 -20.56
CA ASP A 253 10.16 -28.87 -21.63
C ASP A 253 8.98 -27.96 -21.24
N TYR A 254 8.03 -28.50 -20.46
CA TYR A 254 6.96 -27.67 -19.88
C TYR A 254 7.55 -26.59 -18.96
N LEU A 255 8.44 -26.96 -18.03
CA LEU A 255 9.07 -26.01 -17.10
C LEU A 255 9.87 -24.94 -17.86
N GLU A 256 10.61 -25.33 -18.87
CA GLU A 256 11.35 -24.40 -19.74
C GLU A 256 10.42 -23.46 -20.52
N SER A 257 9.31 -23.99 -21.06
CA SER A 257 8.31 -23.17 -21.78
C SER A 257 7.68 -22.09 -20.90
N VAL A 258 7.58 -22.32 -19.58
CA VAL A 258 7.08 -21.34 -18.60
C VAL A 258 8.20 -20.63 -17.83
N LYS A 259 9.44 -20.72 -18.31
CA LYS A 259 10.65 -20.08 -17.74
C LYS A 259 10.89 -20.45 -16.26
N LYS A 260 10.65 -21.71 -15.90
CA LYS A 260 10.97 -22.29 -14.58
C LYS A 260 12.18 -23.21 -14.68
N ALA A 261 12.93 -23.30 -13.59
CA ALA A 261 14.08 -24.19 -13.49
C ALA A 261 13.64 -25.66 -13.61
N SER A 262 14.29 -26.41 -14.50
CA SER A 262 13.91 -27.79 -14.84
C SER A 262 14.79 -28.85 -14.18
N ASP A 263 15.78 -28.44 -13.36
CA ASP A 263 16.70 -29.35 -12.66
C ASP A 263 15.99 -30.24 -11.61
N PHE A 264 16.62 -31.34 -11.23
CA PHE A 264 16.02 -32.32 -10.31
C PHE A 264 15.59 -31.71 -8.97
N SER A 265 16.40 -30.83 -8.38
CA SER A 265 16.11 -30.19 -7.09
C SER A 265 14.87 -29.30 -7.20
N SER A 266 14.78 -28.52 -8.28
CA SER A 266 13.61 -27.71 -8.59
C SER A 266 12.36 -28.56 -8.83
N ARG A 267 12.46 -29.66 -9.59
CA ARG A 267 11.32 -30.58 -9.80
C ARG A 267 10.87 -31.26 -8.50
N ALA A 268 11.78 -31.64 -7.62
CA ALA A 268 11.45 -32.19 -6.30
C ALA A 268 10.69 -31.18 -5.42
N LYS A 269 11.08 -29.90 -5.48
CA LYS A 269 10.33 -28.82 -4.81
C LYS A 269 8.93 -28.66 -5.41
N TYR A 270 8.79 -28.64 -6.73
CA TYR A 270 7.48 -28.56 -7.39
C TYR A 270 6.60 -29.78 -7.08
N ALA A 271 7.18 -30.99 -7.06
CA ALA A 271 6.49 -32.22 -6.70
C ALA A 271 5.89 -32.13 -5.29
N THR A 272 6.71 -31.70 -4.33
CA THR A 272 6.28 -31.49 -2.93
C THR A 272 5.16 -30.45 -2.84
N GLN A 273 5.30 -29.32 -3.54
CA GLN A 273 4.28 -28.27 -3.59
C GLN A 273 2.96 -28.72 -4.21
N ASN A 274 3.00 -29.72 -5.10
CA ASN A 274 1.83 -30.30 -5.76
C ASN A 274 1.36 -31.60 -5.08
N GLY A 275 1.83 -31.90 -3.85
CA GLY A 275 1.36 -33.03 -3.04
C GLY A 275 1.89 -34.40 -3.46
N ILE A 276 2.96 -34.46 -4.25
CA ILE A 276 3.65 -35.71 -4.62
C ILE A 276 4.76 -35.96 -3.59
N LYS A 277 4.57 -36.98 -2.75
CA LYS A 277 5.54 -37.39 -1.72
C LYS A 277 6.58 -38.35 -2.29
N GLY A 278 7.80 -38.34 -1.74
CA GLY A 278 8.87 -39.26 -2.13
C GLY A 278 9.32 -39.10 -3.59
N TYR A 279 9.38 -37.86 -4.08
CA TYR A 279 9.76 -37.60 -5.47
C TYR A 279 11.22 -38.02 -5.73
N THR A 280 11.39 -39.02 -6.58
CA THR A 280 12.69 -39.55 -7.05
C THR A 280 12.88 -39.32 -8.56
N GLY A 281 11.96 -38.61 -9.21
CA GLY A 281 12.08 -38.23 -10.61
C GLY A 281 11.61 -39.29 -11.60
N THR A 282 10.83 -40.29 -11.16
CA THR A 282 10.31 -41.34 -12.04
C THR A 282 9.39 -40.77 -13.12
N ALA A 283 9.26 -41.49 -14.25
CA ALA A 283 8.38 -41.09 -15.35
C ALA A 283 6.93 -40.85 -14.89
N THR A 284 6.42 -41.71 -14.00
CA THR A 284 5.09 -41.59 -13.39
C THR A 284 4.97 -40.31 -12.56
N GLN A 285 5.95 -40.02 -11.71
CA GLN A 285 5.96 -38.81 -10.88
C GLN A 285 6.06 -37.54 -11.73
N ASN A 286 6.86 -37.56 -12.80
CA ASN A 286 6.99 -36.44 -13.73
C ASN A 286 5.69 -36.17 -14.48
N THR A 287 5.00 -37.23 -14.92
CA THR A 287 3.70 -37.13 -15.58
C THR A 287 2.63 -36.61 -14.63
N GLN A 288 2.59 -37.11 -13.39
CA GLN A 288 1.68 -36.66 -12.36
C GLN A 288 1.90 -35.18 -12.01
N LEU A 289 3.16 -34.76 -11.87
CA LEU A 289 3.53 -33.39 -11.61
C LEU A 289 3.13 -32.47 -12.77
N LEU A 290 3.40 -32.89 -14.02
CA LEU A 290 3.01 -32.15 -15.21
C LEU A 290 1.48 -31.90 -15.27
N LYS A 291 0.66 -32.93 -15.01
CA LYS A 291 -0.80 -32.80 -14.99
C LYS A 291 -1.27 -31.77 -13.95
N LYS A 292 -0.78 -31.91 -12.71
CA LYS A 292 -1.09 -30.98 -11.61
C LYS A 292 -0.65 -29.55 -11.93
N MET A 293 0.55 -29.37 -12.50
CA MET A 293 1.06 -28.06 -12.88
C MET A 293 0.36 -27.44 -14.10
N ARG A 294 -0.39 -28.22 -14.88
CA ARG A 294 -1.24 -27.76 -16.00
C ARG A 294 -2.70 -27.55 -15.59
N GLY A 295 -3.07 -27.89 -14.34
CA GLY A 295 -4.43 -27.74 -13.83
C GLY A 295 -5.38 -28.88 -14.19
N PHE A 296 -4.86 -30.09 -14.45
CA PHE A 296 -5.59 -31.34 -14.59
C PHE A 296 -5.48 -32.21 -13.33
#